data_AF-A0A1U7GLB1-F1
#
_entry.id   AF-A0A1U7GLB1-F1
#
_cell.length_a   1.000
_cell.length_b   1.000
_cell.length_c   1.000
_cell.angle_alpha   90.00
_cell.angle_beta   90.00
_cell.angle_gamma   90.00
#
_symmetry.space_group_name_H-M   'P 1'
#
loop_
_entity.id
_entity.type
_entity.pdbx_description
1 polymer ?
#
loop_
_entity_poly.entity_id
_entity_poly.type
_entity_poly.pdbx_seq_one_letter_code
_entity_poly.pdbx_strand_id
1 'polypeptide(L)'
;MSASVKNPWIGRLPKIGVRPAIDGRRRGVRESLEDQVMGMARNAARFLSENLKHPTGEPVECVVADTCIGGVAEAAACADKFAREGVGVSLTVTPCWCYGSETMDMDPLTPKAVWGFNGTERPGAVYLAAVLAAHNQKGLPAFGIYGREVQDAGDASIPDDVREKLLRFARAGLAVATMRGKSYLSLGGVSMGIAGSIVDQPLFERHLGMRVECVDMSEVTRRIEEGIYDPDEFERALAWVKKNCPEGKDYNPEGSRKSAEARAEDWRTVVKMTMIFRDLMIGNPRLAELGYGEEALGRNAISGGFQGQRAWTDHSPNGDFPEAVLTSSFDWNGVRPPFMFATENDCLNGVGMLLGYLLTNTAQIFADVRTYWSPEAVRRTTGVAMEGRAAGGFIHLINSGAATLDGTGRQSRGGEPAMKPFWEITPDEVNACLKATTWPPAISEYFRGGGYSSCYLSRGGMPMTMNRLSLVKGLGPVLQIAEGWSIDLPAEVHEALNERTNPTWPTTWFVPNTTGEGPFADVYSVMANWSANHGAISYGHIGADLITLASMLRIPVAMHNVPAEKLFRPSAWGLFGALEPQAADYRACETFGPLYG
;
A
#
# COMPACT_ATOMS: atom_id res chain seq x y z
N MET A 1 -21.92 -10.26 -12.19
CA MET A 1 -21.77 -11.32 -11.17
C MET A 1 -20.37 -11.87 -11.36
N SER A 2 -19.39 -11.39 -10.58
CA SER A 2 -17.98 -11.74 -10.78
C SER A 2 -17.73 -13.16 -10.30
N ALA A 3 -16.95 -13.93 -11.06
CA ALA A 3 -16.27 -15.10 -10.55
C ALA A 3 -15.60 -14.72 -9.22
N SER A 4 -15.75 -15.57 -8.20
CA SER A 4 -15.02 -15.42 -6.94
C SER A 4 -13.53 -15.30 -7.27
N VAL A 5 -12.93 -14.13 -7.05
CA VAL A 5 -11.50 -13.93 -7.25
C VAL A 5 -10.82 -14.88 -6.28
N LYS A 6 -10.15 -15.92 -6.80
CA LYS A 6 -9.33 -16.79 -5.95
C LYS A 6 -8.15 -15.96 -5.45
N ASN A 7 -7.83 -16.09 -4.17
CA ASN A 7 -6.62 -15.49 -3.59
C ASN A 7 -5.41 -15.82 -4.49
N PRO A 8 -4.72 -14.81 -5.05
CA PRO A 8 -3.62 -15.03 -5.99
C PRO A 8 -2.33 -15.49 -5.27
N TRP A 9 -2.30 -15.47 -3.94
CA TRP A 9 -1.12 -15.85 -3.16
C TRP A 9 -1.34 -17.18 -2.42
N ILE A 10 -0.25 -17.92 -2.26
CA ILE A 10 -0.24 -19.16 -1.49
C ILE A 10 -0.36 -18.83 0.00
N GLY A 11 -1.28 -19.52 0.68
CA GLY A 11 -1.53 -19.40 2.11
C GLY A 11 -2.95 -18.94 2.44
N ARG A 12 -3.24 -18.89 3.74
CA ARG A 12 -4.53 -18.40 4.26
C ARG A 12 -4.50 -16.88 4.39
N LEU A 13 -5.66 -16.24 4.20
CA LEU A 13 -5.83 -14.82 4.55
C LEU A 13 -5.75 -14.68 6.09
N PRO A 14 -5.04 -13.66 6.62
CA PRO A 14 -4.86 -13.51 8.05
C PRO A 14 -6.17 -13.11 8.73
N LYS A 15 -6.48 -13.73 9.88
CA LYS A 15 -7.68 -13.39 10.68
C LYS A 15 -7.36 -12.44 11.82
N ILE A 16 -8.38 -11.77 12.36
CA ILE A 16 -8.29 -11.00 13.62
C ILE A 16 -8.78 -11.87 14.78
N GLY A 17 -7.92 -12.12 15.76
CA GLY A 17 -8.29 -12.80 17.01
C GLY A 17 -8.84 -11.80 18.02
N VAL A 18 -10.01 -12.08 18.59
CA VAL A 18 -10.63 -11.26 19.64
C VAL A 18 -10.60 -11.98 20.98
N ARG A 19 -9.96 -11.35 21.98
CA ARG A 19 -9.66 -11.89 23.31
C ARG A 19 -10.54 -11.21 24.37
N PRO A 20 -11.70 -11.78 24.74
CA PRO A 20 -12.54 -11.27 25.83
C PRO A 20 -11.87 -11.50 27.20
N ALA A 21 -11.20 -10.50 27.77
CA ALA A 21 -10.60 -10.63 29.11
C ALA A 21 -11.63 -10.35 30.21
N ILE A 22 -11.57 -11.08 31.32
CA ILE A 22 -12.55 -10.96 32.42
C ILE A 22 -11.89 -11.04 33.80
N ASP A 23 -12.59 -10.59 34.84
CA ASP A 23 -12.22 -10.85 36.23
C ASP A 23 -12.30 -12.36 36.53
N GLY A 24 -11.21 -12.96 37.01
CA GLY A 24 -11.16 -14.39 37.32
C GLY A 24 -11.96 -14.81 38.56
N ARG A 25 -12.38 -13.88 39.43
CA ARG A 25 -13.12 -14.17 40.67
C ARG A 25 -14.51 -14.75 40.38
N ARG A 26 -14.72 -15.99 40.78
CA ARG A 26 -16.03 -16.67 40.77
C ARG A 26 -16.89 -16.30 41.99
N ARG A 27 -18.04 -16.96 42.13
CA ARG A 27 -19.04 -16.76 43.20
C ARG A 27 -19.75 -15.42 43.11
N GLY A 28 -20.01 -14.96 41.88
CA GLY A 28 -20.89 -13.85 41.55
C GLY A 28 -20.26 -12.82 40.63
N VAL A 29 -18.96 -12.51 40.77
CA VAL A 29 -18.31 -11.44 40.01
C VAL A 29 -18.19 -11.82 38.54
N ARG A 30 -17.43 -12.88 38.23
CA ARG A 30 -17.22 -13.35 36.85
C ARG A 30 -18.56 -13.71 36.19
N GLU A 31 -19.40 -14.47 36.89
CA GLU A 31 -20.70 -14.93 36.38
C GLU A 31 -21.61 -13.75 35.99
N SER A 32 -21.51 -12.60 36.65
CA SER A 32 -22.26 -11.38 36.30
C SER A 32 -21.74 -10.63 35.07
N LEU A 33 -20.55 -10.96 34.57
CA LEU A 33 -19.84 -10.22 33.51
C LEU A 33 -19.67 -11.01 32.20
N GLU A 34 -19.76 -12.34 32.23
CA GLU A 34 -19.52 -13.22 31.07
C GLU A 34 -20.27 -12.76 29.81
N ASP A 35 -21.57 -12.49 29.93
CA ASP A 35 -22.41 -12.08 28.79
C ASP A 35 -22.01 -10.72 28.23
N GLN A 36 -21.69 -9.76 29.09
CA GLN A 36 -21.27 -8.42 28.66
C GLN A 36 -19.90 -8.45 27.98
N VAL A 37 -18.94 -9.17 28.56
CA VAL A 37 -17.57 -9.29 28.01
C VAL A 37 -17.59 -10.01 26.67
N MET A 38 -18.30 -11.14 26.58
CA MET A 38 -18.44 -11.88 25.33
C MET A 38 -19.26 -11.11 24.29
N GLY A 39 -20.29 -10.37 24.72
CA GLY A 39 -21.06 -9.46 23.87
C GLY A 39 -20.19 -8.37 23.24
N MET A 40 -19.31 -7.75 24.03
CA MET A 40 -18.34 -6.76 23.55
C MET A 40 -17.38 -7.36 22.51
N ALA A 41 -16.87 -8.58 22.74
CA ALA A 41 -16.00 -9.27 21.78
C ALA A 41 -16.71 -9.61 20.46
N ARG A 42 -17.94 -10.13 20.52
CA ARG A 42 -18.74 -10.42 19.33
C ARG A 42 -19.11 -9.14 18.56
N ASN A 43 -19.39 -8.05 19.26
CA ASN A 43 -19.68 -6.76 18.64
C ASN A 43 -18.46 -6.18 17.92
N ALA A 44 -17.27 -6.23 18.55
CA ALA A 44 -16.02 -5.83 17.93
C ALA A 44 -15.71 -6.68 16.68
N ALA A 45 -15.84 -8.01 16.79
CA ALA A 45 -15.64 -8.94 15.68
C ALA A 45 -16.57 -8.61 14.50
N ARG A 46 -17.87 -8.45 14.76
CA ARG A 46 -18.85 -8.06 13.74
C ARG A 46 -18.51 -6.72 13.09
N PHE A 47 -18.24 -5.69 13.90
CA PHE A 47 -17.89 -4.37 13.41
C PHE A 47 -16.67 -4.40 12.48
N LEU A 48 -15.60 -5.12 12.86
CA LEU A 48 -14.41 -5.24 12.03
C LEU A 48 -14.69 -6.01 10.73
N SER A 49 -15.39 -7.13 10.79
CA SER A 49 -15.75 -7.94 9.61
C SER A 49 -16.68 -7.22 8.64
N GLU A 50 -17.58 -6.36 9.12
CA GLU A 50 -18.50 -5.57 8.28
C GLU A 50 -17.81 -4.40 7.56
N ASN A 51 -16.70 -3.89 8.12
CA ASN A 51 -16.06 -2.66 7.64
C ASN A 51 -14.71 -2.88 6.96
N LEU A 52 -14.15 -4.09 7.01
CA LEU A 52 -12.84 -4.40 6.44
C LEU A 52 -12.91 -5.55 5.45
N LYS A 53 -12.13 -5.41 4.38
CA LYS A 53 -11.92 -6.41 3.35
C LYS A 53 -10.43 -6.62 3.12
N HIS A 54 -10.05 -7.85 2.79
CA HIS A 54 -8.73 -8.18 2.29
C HIS A 54 -8.51 -7.57 0.89
N PRO A 55 -7.25 -7.49 0.42
CA PRO A 55 -6.94 -7.02 -0.93
C PRO A 55 -7.60 -7.85 -2.06
N THR A 56 -8.00 -9.07 -1.74
CA THR A 56 -8.73 -9.99 -2.62
C THR A 56 -10.25 -9.70 -2.68
N GLY A 57 -10.77 -8.84 -1.80
CA GLY A 57 -12.17 -8.39 -1.75
C GLY A 57 -13.06 -9.14 -0.74
N GLU A 58 -12.58 -10.25 -0.20
CA GLU A 58 -13.25 -11.01 0.86
C GLU A 58 -13.33 -10.20 2.15
N PRO A 59 -14.47 -10.22 2.87
CA PRO A 59 -14.56 -9.66 4.21
C PRO A 59 -13.52 -10.27 5.15
N VAL A 60 -12.99 -9.47 6.07
CA VAL A 60 -12.05 -9.97 7.08
C VAL A 60 -12.78 -10.89 8.07
N GLU A 61 -12.21 -12.06 8.33
CA GLU A 61 -12.72 -12.97 9.35
C GLU A 61 -12.15 -12.65 10.74
N CYS A 62 -13.01 -12.76 11.76
CA CYS A 62 -12.62 -12.66 13.16
C CYS A 62 -12.79 -14.00 13.89
N VAL A 63 -11.86 -14.33 14.78
CA VAL A 63 -11.88 -15.52 15.64
C VAL A 63 -11.98 -15.09 17.09
N VAL A 64 -13.12 -15.35 17.73
CA VAL A 64 -13.29 -15.06 19.17
C VAL A 64 -12.79 -16.24 20.00
N ALA A 65 -12.14 -15.98 21.14
CA ALA A 65 -11.77 -17.02 22.10
C ALA A 65 -13.00 -17.84 22.55
N ASP A 66 -12.83 -19.13 22.82
CA ASP A 66 -13.95 -20.02 23.21
C ASP A 66 -14.56 -19.64 24.56
N THR A 67 -13.75 -19.09 25.46
CA THR A 67 -14.15 -18.62 26.78
C THR A 67 -13.65 -17.20 27.01
N CYS A 68 -14.25 -16.48 27.96
CA CYS A 68 -13.58 -15.33 28.55
C CYS A 68 -12.27 -15.75 29.23
N ILE A 69 -11.32 -14.82 29.29
CA ILE A 69 -9.94 -15.04 29.73
C ILE A 69 -9.74 -14.35 31.09
N GLY A 70 -9.88 -15.13 32.16
CA GLY A 70 -9.67 -14.69 33.54
C GLY A 70 -8.28 -15.01 34.10
N GLY A 71 -7.47 -15.80 33.37
CA GLY A 71 -6.11 -16.14 33.75
C GLY A 71 -5.37 -16.96 32.71
N VAL A 72 -4.18 -17.43 33.08
CA VAL A 72 -3.19 -17.97 32.14
C VAL A 72 -3.64 -19.24 31.39
N ALA A 73 -4.43 -20.11 32.01
CA ALA A 73 -4.91 -21.34 31.36
C ALA A 73 -5.83 -21.04 30.17
N GLU A 74 -6.74 -20.07 30.34
CA GLU A 74 -7.66 -19.62 29.29
C GLU A 74 -6.92 -18.80 28.22
N ALA A 75 -5.93 -18.01 28.62
CA ALA A 75 -5.06 -17.29 27.69
C ALA A 75 -4.26 -18.25 26.80
N ALA A 76 -3.76 -19.36 27.37
CA ALA A 76 -3.05 -20.40 26.63
C ALA A 76 -3.96 -21.15 25.66
N ALA A 77 -5.18 -21.50 26.08
CA ALA A 77 -6.18 -22.12 25.20
C ALA A 77 -6.56 -21.20 24.02
N CYS A 78 -6.73 -19.90 24.29
CA CYS A 78 -6.96 -18.90 23.26
C CYS A 78 -5.79 -18.81 22.26
N ALA A 79 -4.55 -18.80 22.76
CA ALA A 79 -3.36 -18.73 21.90
C ALA A 79 -3.23 -19.98 20.99
N ASP A 80 -3.48 -21.17 21.52
CA ASP A 80 -3.50 -22.42 20.74
C ASP A 80 -4.55 -22.40 19.62
N LYS A 81 -5.77 -21.94 19.94
CA LYS A 81 -6.83 -21.75 18.93
C LYS A 81 -6.39 -20.77 17.85
N PHE A 82 -5.87 -19.61 18.24
CA PHE A 82 -5.46 -18.55 17.31
C PHE A 82 -4.36 -19.01 16.36
N ALA A 83 -3.39 -19.78 16.86
CA ALA A 83 -2.34 -20.38 16.03
C ALA A 83 -2.92 -21.34 14.96
N ARG A 84 -3.87 -22.21 15.35
CA ARG A 84 -4.51 -23.17 14.41
C ARG A 84 -5.39 -22.48 13.35
N GLU A 85 -6.03 -21.38 13.73
CA GLU A 85 -6.93 -20.61 12.88
C GLU A 85 -6.20 -19.62 11.95
N GLY A 86 -4.89 -19.40 12.13
CA GLY A 86 -4.12 -18.45 11.32
C GLY A 86 -4.43 -16.99 11.66
N VAL A 87 -4.62 -16.69 12.94
CA VAL A 87 -4.74 -15.31 13.43
C VAL A 87 -3.42 -14.58 13.24
N GLY A 88 -3.49 -13.39 12.62
CA GLY A 88 -2.33 -12.52 12.40
C GLY A 88 -2.40 -11.19 13.16
N VAL A 89 -3.53 -10.88 13.81
CA VAL A 89 -3.76 -9.64 14.58
C VAL A 89 -4.57 -9.97 15.83
N SER A 90 -4.23 -9.36 16.97
CA SER A 90 -4.87 -9.64 18.26
C SER A 90 -5.53 -8.40 18.85
N LEU A 91 -6.81 -8.50 19.20
CA LEU A 91 -7.57 -7.45 19.90
C LEU A 91 -8.10 -7.99 21.22
N THR A 92 -7.58 -7.48 22.34
CA THR A 92 -8.15 -7.76 23.66
C THR A 92 -9.23 -6.75 23.99
N VAL A 93 -10.37 -7.19 24.52
CA VAL A 93 -11.49 -6.32 24.92
C VAL A 93 -11.95 -6.67 26.33
N THR A 94 -12.38 -5.66 27.09
CA THR A 94 -13.03 -5.89 28.39
C THR A 94 -13.78 -4.67 28.92
N PRO A 95 -14.92 -4.88 29.61
CA PRO A 95 -15.58 -3.87 30.41
C PRO A 95 -15.14 -3.81 31.88
N CYS A 96 -14.20 -4.65 32.33
CA CYS A 96 -13.92 -4.83 33.76
C CYS A 96 -12.42 -4.93 34.10
N TRP A 97 -12.13 -5.06 35.39
CA TRP A 97 -10.78 -5.43 35.84
C TRP A 97 -10.44 -6.85 35.44
N CYS A 98 -9.22 -7.08 34.97
CA CYS A 98 -8.67 -8.42 34.74
C CYS A 98 -7.22 -8.46 35.23
N TYR A 99 -6.63 -9.65 35.35
CA TYR A 99 -5.32 -9.83 35.96
C TYR A 99 -4.16 -9.58 34.98
N GLY A 100 -3.99 -8.32 34.55
CA GLY A 100 -2.85 -7.80 33.77
C GLY A 100 -2.05 -8.86 32.99
N SER A 101 -0.86 -9.20 33.49
CA SER A 101 0.07 -10.13 32.82
C SER A 101 -0.38 -11.58 32.75
N GLU A 102 -1.35 -12.03 33.54
CA GLU A 102 -1.89 -13.39 33.44
C GLU A 102 -2.82 -13.55 32.22
N THR A 103 -3.38 -12.44 31.74
CA THR A 103 -4.38 -12.41 30.64
C THR A 103 -3.84 -11.82 29.33
N MET A 104 -2.66 -11.20 29.37
CA MET A 104 -2.07 -10.51 28.21
C MET A 104 -1.73 -11.46 27.06
N ASP A 105 -1.54 -10.91 25.86
CA ASP A 105 -1.04 -11.65 24.71
C ASP A 105 0.49 -11.60 24.71
N MET A 106 1.13 -12.77 24.79
CA MET A 106 2.58 -12.90 24.91
C MET A 106 3.28 -13.13 23.57
N ASP A 107 2.57 -13.25 22.44
CA ASP A 107 3.19 -13.42 21.13
C ASP A 107 3.94 -12.13 20.74
N PRO A 108 5.28 -12.16 20.52
CA PRO A 108 6.04 -10.96 20.19
C PRO A 108 5.79 -10.44 18.77
N LEU A 109 5.35 -11.30 17.84
CA LEU A 109 5.26 -10.99 16.41
C LEU A 109 3.89 -10.46 16.00
N THR A 110 2.83 -10.87 16.70
CA THR A 110 1.45 -10.49 16.36
C THR A 110 1.17 -9.03 16.76
N PRO A 111 0.79 -8.12 15.83
CA PRO A 111 0.29 -6.80 16.18
C PRO A 111 -0.91 -6.92 17.12
N LYS A 112 -0.87 -6.15 18.22
CA LYS A 112 -1.84 -6.31 19.32
C LYS A 112 -2.37 -4.99 19.85
N ALA A 113 -3.66 -4.97 20.17
CA ALA A 113 -4.35 -3.83 20.78
C ALA A 113 -5.21 -4.28 21.96
N VAL A 114 -5.50 -3.34 22.86
CA VAL A 114 -6.40 -3.53 23.99
C VAL A 114 -7.44 -2.40 23.99
N TRP A 115 -8.73 -2.77 23.97
CA TRP A 115 -9.85 -1.86 24.16
C TRP A 115 -10.47 -2.06 25.56
N GLY A 116 -10.28 -1.07 26.43
CA GLY A 116 -10.97 -1.00 27.72
C GLY A 116 -12.21 -0.14 27.61
N PHE A 117 -13.37 -0.67 28.00
CA PHE A 117 -14.61 0.10 28.09
C PHE A 117 -14.45 1.26 29.08
N ASN A 118 -14.90 2.45 28.70
CA ASN A 118 -14.92 3.62 29.58
C ASN A 118 -16.25 3.65 30.36
N GLY A 119 -16.40 2.73 31.31
CA GLY A 119 -17.55 2.66 32.22
C GLY A 119 -17.11 2.85 33.68
N THR A 120 -18.07 3.11 34.57
CA THR A 120 -17.78 3.39 35.99
C THR A 120 -18.02 2.18 36.89
N GLU A 121 -19.03 1.39 36.59
CA GLU A 121 -19.49 0.25 37.39
C GLU A 121 -18.44 -0.85 37.45
N ARG A 122 -17.63 -0.97 36.39
CA ARG A 122 -16.55 -1.94 36.25
C ARG A 122 -15.34 -1.27 35.58
N PRO A 123 -14.12 -1.47 36.12
CA PRO A 123 -12.99 -0.61 35.78
C PRO A 123 -12.21 -1.10 34.54
N GLY A 124 -12.87 -1.17 33.38
CA GLY A 124 -12.26 -1.60 32.11
C GLY A 124 -11.04 -0.77 31.68
N ALA A 125 -11.10 0.55 31.87
CA ALA A 125 -9.99 1.46 31.63
C ALA A 125 -8.79 1.23 32.56
N VAL A 126 -9.04 0.75 33.79
CA VAL A 126 -7.98 0.43 34.75
C VAL A 126 -7.24 -0.83 34.31
N TYR A 127 -7.96 -1.84 33.81
CA TYR A 127 -7.31 -2.99 33.18
C TYR A 127 -6.46 -2.56 31.98
N LEU A 128 -7.01 -1.71 31.10
CA LEU A 128 -6.30 -1.20 29.93
C LEU A 128 -4.94 -0.60 30.31
N ALA A 129 -4.92 0.33 31.28
CA ALA A 129 -3.68 0.94 31.74
C ALA A 129 -2.71 -0.10 32.35
N ALA A 130 -3.22 -1.02 33.18
CA ALA A 130 -2.41 -2.04 33.84
C ALA A 130 -1.78 -3.04 32.86
N VAL A 131 -2.55 -3.52 31.87
CA VAL A 131 -2.04 -4.50 30.89
C VAL A 131 -1.10 -3.84 29.88
N LEU A 132 -1.33 -2.57 29.50
CA LEU A 132 -0.38 -1.83 28.68
C LEU A 132 0.94 -1.57 29.43
N ALA A 133 0.89 -1.30 30.73
CA ALA A 133 2.11 -1.23 31.55
C ALA A 133 2.87 -2.55 31.55
N ALA A 134 2.18 -3.70 31.66
CA ALA A 134 2.80 -5.02 31.54
C ALA A 134 3.40 -5.28 30.16
N HIS A 135 2.71 -4.89 29.08
CA HIS A 135 3.24 -4.94 27.71
C HIS A 135 4.53 -4.12 27.56
N ASN A 136 4.52 -2.89 28.05
CA ASN A 136 5.69 -2.01 28.02
C ASN A 136 6.86 -2.59 28.83
N GLN A 137 6.60 -3.06 30.06
CA GLN A 137 7.60 -3.65 30.94
C GLN A 137 8.23 -4.93 30.34
N LYS A 138 7.47 -5.69 29.54
CA LYS A 138 7.93 -6.93 28.90
C LYS A 138 8.47 -6.73 27.49
N GLY A 139 8.52 -5.50 26.97
CA GLY A 139 9.00 -5.23 25.63
C GLY A 139 8.10 -5.78 24.52
N LEU A 140 6.79 -5.83 24.75
CA LEU A 140 5.79 -6.35 23.81
C LEU A 140 4.82 -5.22 23.40
N PRO A 141 5.18 -4.33 22.47
CA PRO A 141 4.38 -3.17 22.12
C PRO A 141 2.92 -3.51 21.81
N ALA A 142 1.99 -2.78 22.44
CA ALA A 142 0.55 -2.91 22.26
C ALA A 142 -0.13 -1.55 22.12
N PHE A 143 -1.20 -1.47 21.33
CA PHE A 143 -1.99 -0.25 21.15
C PHE A 143 -3.06 -0.13 22.23
N GLY A 144 -3.26 1.08 22.75
CA GLY A 144 -4.33 1.39 23.71
C GLY A 144 -5.53 2.05 23.04
N ILE A 145 -6.71 1.47 23.21
CA ILE A 145 -7.97 2.00 22.70
C ILE A 145 -8.85 2.35 23.90
N TYR A 146 -9.04 3.64 24.10
CA TYR A 146 -9.84 4.24 25.17
C TYR A 146 -10.75 5.30 24.56
N GLY A 147 -12.05 5.21 24.84
CA GLY A 147 -13.07 6.15 24.39
C GLY A 147 -13.10 7.40 25.26
N ARG A 148 -13.32 8.57 24.66
CA ARG A 148 -13.32 9.86 25.36
C ARG A 148 -14.43 9.98 26.40
N GLU A 149 -15.65 9.58 26.02
CA GLU A 149 -16.84 9.73 26.85
C GLU A 149 -17.10 8.48 27.69
N VAL A 150 -17.64 8.69 28.90
CA VAL A 150 -18.11 7.60 29.75
C VAL A 150 -19.38 7.00 29.13
N GLN A 151 -19.46 5.67 29.07
CA GLN A 151 -20.63 4.92 28.60
C GLN A 151 -21.29 4.18 29.76
N ASP A 152 -22.63 4.12 29.74
CA ASP A 152 -23.42 3.40 30.72
C ASP A 152 -23.20 1.88 30.63
N ALA A 153 -23.29 1.17 31.76
CA ALA A 153 -23.22 -0.29 31.75
C ALA A 153 -24.29 -0.91 30.84
N GLY A 154 -23.84 -1.77 29.92
CA GLY A 154 -24.72 -2.44 28.96
C GLY A 154 -24.91 -1.70 27.63
N ASP A 155 -24.39 -0.47 27.49
CA ASP A 155 -24.31 0.18 26.19
C ASP A 155 -23.41 -0.64 25.23
N ALA A 156 -24.03 -1.16 24.18
CA ALA A 156 -23.36 -1.97 23.16
C ALA A 156 -22.88 -1.14 21.97
N SER A 157 -23.06 0.18 21.98
CA SER A 157 -22.55 1.05 20.93
C SER A 157 -21.02 1.15 21.00
N ILE A 158 -20.37 1.18 19.83
CA ILE A 158 -18.94 1.50 19.72
C ILE A 158 -18.85 3.00 19.41
N PRO A 159 -18.26 3.84 20.27
CA PRO A 159 -18.08 5.27 20.01
C PRO A 159 -17.23 5.54 18.76
N ASP A 160 -17.43 6.69 18.10
CA ASP A 160 -16.75 7.00 16.83
C ASP A 160 -15.22 7.07 16.96
N ASP A 161 -14.71 7.61 18.07
CA ASP A 161 -13.26 7.67 18.33
C ASP A 161 -12.66 6.27 18.61
N VAL A 162 -13.45 5.35 19.16
CA VAL A 162 -13.10 3.94 19.32
C VAL A 162 -13.16 3.22 17.97
N ARG A 163 -14.20 3.46 17.16
CA ARG A 163 -14.34 2.92 15.80
C ARG A 163 -13.14 3.27 14.93
N GLU A 164 -12.74 4.55 14.94
CA GLU A 164 -11.57 5.04 14.19
C GLU A 164 -10.30 4.26 14.57
N LYS A 165 -10.00 4.16 15.87
CA LYS A 165 -8.81 3.45 16.37
C LYS A 165 -8.85 1.95 16.08
N LEU A 166 -10.01 1.31 16.25
CA LEU A 166 -10.19 -0.12 15.93
C LEU A 166 -9.91 -0.38 14.44
N LEU A 167 -10.50 0.41 13.55
CA LEU A 167 -10.30 0.25 12.10
C LEU A 167 -8.87 0.56 11.68
N ARG A 168 -8.26 1.62 12.20
CA ARG A 168 -6.85 1.98 11.91
C ARG A 168 -5.89 0.89 12.36
N PHE A 169 -6.03 0.41 13.60
CA PHE A 169 -5.23 -0.69 14.13
C PHE A 169 -5.40 -1.95 13.29
N ALA A 170 -6.66 -2.35 13.01
CA ALA A 170 -6.94 -3.57 12.28
C ALA A 170 -6.41 -3.52 10.84
N ARG A 171 -6.60 -2.42 10.10
CA ARG A 171 -6.03 -2.24 8.75
C ARG A 171 -4.51 -2.38 8.75
N ALA A 172 -3.82 -1.65 9.63
CA ALA A 172 -2.37 -1.71 9.73
C ALA A 172 -1.88 -3.10 10.15
N GLY A 173 -2.51 -3.72 11.13
CA GLY A 173 -2.15 -5.07 11.59
C GLY A 173 -2.33 -6.12 10.50
N LEU A 174 -3.42 -6.06 9.74
CA LEU A 174 -3.68 -6.95 8.61
C LEU A 174 -2.66 -6.75 7.49
N ALA A 175 -2.22 -5.51 7.23
CA ALA A 175 -1.16 -5.25 6.26
C ALA A 175 0.15 -5.96 6.67
N VAL A 176 0.57 -5.83 7.94
CA VAL A 176 1.74 -6.56 8.48
C VAL A 176 1.58 -8.07 8.30
N ALA A 177 0.44 -8.63 8.70
CA ALA A 177 0.18 -10.06 8.63
C ALA A 177 0.10 -10.58 7.19
N THR A 178 -0.37 -9.77 6.25
CA THR A 178 -0.52 -10.15 4.83
C THR A 178 0.83 -10.27 4.13
N MET A 179 1.76 -9.35 4.41
CA MET A 179 3.13 -9.37 3.85
C MET A 179 3.92 -10.60 4.29
N ARG A 180 3.73 -11.04 5.54
CA ARG A 180 4.48 -12.16 6.11
C ARG A 180 4.39 -13.42 5.24
N GLY A 181 5.56 -13.97 4.90
CA GLY A 181 5.73 -15.18 4.09
C GLY A 181 5.52 -15.00 2.58
N LYS A 182 5.24 -13.78 2.10
CA LYS A 182 5.16 -13.46 0.66
C LYS A 182 6.53 -13.06 0.12
N SER A 183 6.65 -13.00 -1.20
CA SER A 183 7.89 -12.59 -1.86
C SER A 183 7.81 -11.18 -2.44
N TYR A 184 8.95 -10.50 -2.50
CA TYR A 184 9.24 -9.49 -3.50
C TYR A 184 9.94 -10.16 -4.69
N LEU A 185 9.44 -9.97 -5.91
CA LEU A 185 10.07 -10.47 -7.14
C LEU A 185 10.94 -9.37 -7.78
N SER A 186 12.26 -9.56 -7.76
CA SER A 186 13.22 -8.75 -8.51
C SER A 186 13.41 -9.35 -9.90
N LEU A 187 12.83 -8.72 -10.93
CA LEU A 187 13.04 -9.10 -12.33
C LEU A 187 14.15 -8.23 -12.95
N GLY A 188 15.34 -8.80 -13.04
CA GLY A 188 16.60 -8.08 -13.19
C GLY A 188 17.22 -7.74 -11.84
N GLY A 189 18.18 -6.81 -11.85
CA GLY A 189 18.88 -6.28 -10.68
C GLY A 189 18.80 -4.76 -10.61
N VAL A 190 19.95 -4.10 -10.53
CA VAL A 190 20.04 -2.64 -10.36
C VAL A 190 19.75 -1.92 -11.67
N SER A 191 18.86 -0.94 -11.63
CA SER A 191 18.60 -0.04 -12.76
C SER A 191 19.36 1.26 -12.57
N MET A 192 20.27 1.58 -13.51
CA MET A 192 20.95 2.89 -13.62
C MET A 192 21.65 3.41 -12.34
N GLY A 193 22.00 2.51 -11.41
CA GLY A 193 22.58 2.90 -10.12
C GLY A 193 21.59 3.50 -9.12
N ILE A 194 20.28 3.34 -9.34
CA ILE A 194 19.23 3.78 -8.41
C ILE A 194 19.36 2.96 -7.12
N ALA A 195 19.58 3.65 -6.01
CA ALA A 195 19.82 3.01 -4.71
C ALA A 195 18.69 2.05 -4.30
N GLY A 196 17.43 2.42 -4.57
CA GLY A 196 16.28 1.57 -4.27
C GLY A 196 16.17 0.32 -5.13
N SER A 197 16.92 0.20 -6.23
CA SER A 197 17.01 -1.03 -7.03
C SER A 197 18.12 -1.98 -6.59
N ILE A 198 18.94 -1.56 -5.62
CA ILE A 198 19.86 -2.45 -4.91
C ILE A 198 19.04 -3.16 -3.83
N VAL A 199 18.45 -4.29 -4.19
CA VAL A 199 17.50 -5.01 -3.33
C VAL A 199 18.18 -5.53 -2.06
N ASP A 200 17.93 -4.85 -0.94
CA ASP A 200 18.41 -5.24 0.38
C ASP A 200 17.49 -6.32 0.96
N GLN A 201 17.91 -7.58 0.90
CA GLN A 201 17.12 -8.70 1.44
C GLN A 201 16.86 -8.57 2.96
N PRO A 202 17.81 -8.09 3.80
CA PRO A 202 17.55 -7.87 5.22
C PRO A 202 16.35 -6.95 5.52
N LEU A 203 16.08 -5.91 4.72
CA LEU A 203 14.85 -5.12 4.84
C LEU A 203 13.60 -6.02 4.75
N PHE A 204 13.49 -6.83 3.69
CA PHE A 204 12.33 -7.67 3.44
C PHE A 204 12.18 -8.76 4.52
N GLU A 205 13.28 -9.40 4.89
CA GLU A 205 13.28 -10.50 5.86
C GLU A 205 12.98 -10.00 7.28
N ARG A 206 13.72 -8.97 7.74
CA ARG A 206 13.74 -8.55 9.15
C ARG A 206 12.60 -7.61 9.52
N HIS A 207 12.20 -6.71 8.62
CA HIS A 207 11.08 -5.80 8.89
C HIS A 207 9.74 -6.32 8.39
N LEU A 208 9.70 -6.86 7.16
CA LEU A 208 8.43 -7.21 6.50
C LEU A 208 8.06 -8.70 6.63
N GLY A 209 9.01 -9.55 7.04
CA GLY A 209 8.81 -11.00 7.12
C GLY A 209 8.59 -11.63 5.74
N MET A 210 9.13 -10.99 4.70
CA MET A 210 9.02 -11.37 3.29
C MET A 210 10.28 -12.10 2.81
N ARG A 211 10.15 -12.75 1.65
CA ARG A 211 11.26 -13.32 0.88
C ARG A 211 11.63 -12.38 -0.26
N VAL A 212 12.82 -12.56 -0.83
CA VAL A 212 13.21 -11.95 -2.10
C VAL A 212 13.51 -13.05 -3.10
N GLU A 213 12.82 -13.02 -4.24
CA GLU A 213 13.08 -13.91 -5.38
C GLU A 213 13.73 -13.08 -6.49
N CYS A 214 14.87 -13.54 -6.99
CA CYS A 214 15.62 -12.86 -8.04
C CYS A 214 15.57 -13.67 -9.33
N VAL A 215 15.08 -13.06 -10.41
CA VAL A 215 14.99 -13.68 -11.73
C VAL A 215 15.65 -12.73 -12.71
N ASP A 216 16.61 -13.20 -13.50
CA ASP A 216 17.23 -12.38 -14.53
C ASP A 216 16.24 -12.08 -15.68
N MET A 217 16.39 -10.93 -16.34
CA MET A 217 15.47 -10.55 -17.43
C MET A 217 15.53 -11.49 -18.64
N SER A 218 16.59 -12.30 -18.79
CA SER A 218 16.65 -13.38 -19.79
C SER A 218 15.53 -14.41 -19.68
N GLU A 219 14.94 -14.60 -18.49
CA GLU A 219 13.77 -15.47 -18.34
C GLU A 219 12.56 -14.93 -19.11
N VAL A 220 12.42 -13.60 -19.25
CA VAL A 220 11.37 -12.98 -20.06
C VAL A 220 11.59 -13.32 -21.53
N THR A 221 12.83 -13.18 -22.02
CA THR A 221 13.21 -13.57 -23.39
C THR A 221 12.91 -15.04 -23.63
N ARG A 222 13.35 -15.93 -22.73
CA ARG A 222 13.10 -17.37 -22.84
C ARG A 222 11.61 -17.68 -22.97
N ARG A 223 10.77 -17.10 -22.10
CA ARG A 223 9.33 -17.34 -22.16
C ARG A 223 8.67 -16.80 -23.42
N ILE A 224 9.17 -15.68 -23.98
CA ILE A 224 8.67 -15.14 -25.25
C ILE A 224 9.05 -16.08 -26.41
N GLU A 225 10.31 -16.48 -26.50
CA GLU A 225 10.86 -17.28 -27.60
C GLU A 225 10.36 -18.73 -27.60
N GLU A 226 10.27 -19.35 -26.41
CA GLU A 226 9.81 -20.72 -26.24
C GLU A 226 8.27 -20.85 -26.12
N GLY A 227 7.54 -19.73 -26.12
CA GLY A 227 6.07 -19.77 -26.07
C GLY A 227 5.48 -20.11 -24.70
N ILE A 228 6.14 -19.73 -23.61
CA ILE A 228 5.78 -20.07 -22.22
C ILE A 228 4.82 -19.03 -21.64
N TYR A 229 3.63 -19.00 -22.19
CA TYR A 229 2.48 -18.19 -21.79
C TYR A 229 1.22 -18.84 -22.36
N ASP A 230 0.03 -18.45 -21.89
CA ASP A 230 -1.22 -18.97 -22.46
C ASP A 230 -1.48 -18.33 -23.86
N PRO A 231 -1.42 -19.10 -24.97
CA PRO A 231 -1.62 -18.54 -26.31
C PRO A 231 -3.05 -18.07 -26.55
N ASP A 232 -4.04 -18.71 -25.92
CA ASP A 232 -5.45 -18.33 -26.05
C ASP A 232 -5.73 -17.01 -25.34
N GLU A 233 -5.10 -16.80 -24.17
CA GLU A 233 -5.14 -15.51 -23.48
C GLU A 233 -4.46 -14.42 -24.30
N PHE A 234 -3.29 -14.70 -24.87
CA PHE A 234 -2.54 -13.74 -25.67
C PHE A 234 -3.36 -13.17 -26.83
N GLU A 235 -4.08 -14.00 -27.58
CA GLU A 235 -4.93 -13.52 -28.68
C GLU A 235 -6.10 -12.64 -28.21
N ARG A 236 -6.72 -12.98 -27.06
CA ARG A 236 -7.76 -12.13 -26.45
C ARG A 236 -7.19 -10.81 -25.97
N ALA A 237 -6.03 -10.85 -25.31
CA ALA A 237 -5.32 -9.68 -24.81
C ALA A 237 -4.97 -8.73 -25.94
N LEU A 238 -4.37 -9.24 -27.03
CA LEU A 238 -3.99 -8.44 -28.18
C LEU A 238 -5.20 -7.81 -28.88
N ALA A 239 -6.31 -8.55 -29.02
CA ALA A 239 -7.56 -8.02 -29.57
C ALA A 239 -8.15 -6.90 -28.69
N TRP A 240 -8.11 -7.07 -27.37
CA TRP A 240 -8.55 -6.06 -26.42
C TRP A 240 -7.67 -4.81 -26.48
N VAL A 241 -6.34 -4.96 -26.54
CA VAL A 241 -5.39 -3.85 -26.64
C VAL A 241 -5.63 -3.04 -27.90
N LYS A 242 -5.74 -3.70 -29.07
CA LYS A 242 -6.07 -3.03 -30.34
C LYS A 242 -7.36 -2.20 -30.29
N LYS A 243 -8.34 -2.63 -29.48
CA LYS A 243 -9.62 -1.95 -29.34
C LYS A 243 -9.59 -0.79 -28.34
N ASN A 244 -8.84 -0.93 -27.24
CA ASN A 244 -8.98 -0.06 -26.06
C ASN A 244 -7.74 0.80 -25.77
N CYS A 245 -6.61 0.53 -26.40
CA CYS A 245 -5.34 1.23 -26.17
C CYS A 245 -4.95 2.04 -27.42
N PRO A 246 -5.55 3.23 -27.66
CA PRO A 246 -5.21 4.04 -28.81
C PRO A 246 -3.78 4.57 -28.70
N GLU A 247 -3.00 4.45 -29.77
CA GLU A 247 -1.67 5.06 -29.84
C GLU A 247 -1.75 6.59 -29.73
N GLY A 248 -0.79 7.17 -29.00
CA GLY A 248 -0.62 8.62 -28.90
C GLY A 248 0.22 9.18 -30.03
N LYS A 249 0.50 10.49 -29.99
CA LYS A 249 1.42 11.15 -30.91
C LYS A 249 2.83 10.57 -30.77
N ASP A 250 3.48 10.25 -31.89
CA ASP A 250 4.87 9.83 -31.93
C ASP A 250 5.80 11.07 -31.95
N TYR A 251 6.46 11.31 -30.81
CA TYR A 251 7.40 12.42 -30.63
C TYR A 251 8.80 12.13 -31.16
N ASN A 252 9.07 10.92 -31.65
CA ASN A 252 10.37 10.61 -32.24
C ASN A 252 10.56 11.38 -33.56
N PRO A 253 11.81 11.81 -33.87
CA PRO A 253 12.15 12.35 -35.18
C PRO A 253 11.78 11.36 -36.29
N GLU A 254 11.35 11.84 -37.46
CA GLU A 254 10.85 10.98 -38.55
C GLU A 254 11.79 9.83 -38.92
N GLY A 255 13.11 10.08 -38.92
CA GLY A 255 14.13 9.06 -39.22
C GLY A 255 14.33 7.99 -38.15
N SER A 256 13.81 8.20 -36.93
CA SER A 256 13.91 7.28 -35.80
C SER A 256 12.59 6.53 -35.53
N ARG A 257 11.51 6.90 -36.23
CA ARG A 257 10.21 6.23 -36.08
C ARG A 257 10.27 4.80 -36.62
N LYS A 258 9.76 3.85 -35.84
CA LYS A 258 9.64 2.45 -36.26
C LYS A 258 8.59 2.29 -37.37
N SER A 259 8.80 1.31 -38.26
CA SER A 259 7.81 0.93 -39.27
C SER A 259 6.52 0.41 -38.61
N ALA A 260 5.42 0.36 -39.37
CA ALA A 260 4.16 -0.19 -38.86
C ALA A 260 4.28 -1.65 -38.41
N GLU A 261 5.07 -2.45 -39.13
CA GLU A 261 5.34 -3.86 -38.82
C GLU A 261 6.13 -4.01 -37.52
N ALA A 262 7.19 -3.20 -37.34
CA ALA A 262 7.99 -3.20 -36.12
C ALA A 262 7.17 -2.76 -34.90
N ARG A 263 6.31 -1.75 -35.05
CA ARG A 263 5.37 -1.32 -34.00
C ARG A 263 4.34 -2.39 -33.65
N ALA A 264 3.83 -3.11 -34.65
CA ALA A 264 2.92 -4.23 -34.41
C ALA A 264 3.59 -5.35 -33.60
N GLU A 265 4.88 -5.60 -33.81
CA GLU A 265 5.66 -6.58 -33.02
C GLU A 265 5.97 -6.06 -31.61
N ASP A 266 6.26 -4.77 -31.44
CA ASP A 266 6.40 -4.15 -30.11
C ASP A 266 5.13 -4.36 -29.28
N TRP A 267 3.94 -4.13 -29.85
CA TRP A 267 2.66 -4.39 -29.19
C TRP A 267 2.50 -5.86 -28.77
N ARG A 268 2.86 -6.80 -29.64
CA ARG A 268 2.82 -8.23 -29.31
C ARG A 268 3.76 -8.56 -28.16
N THR A 269 4.95 -7.96 -28.17
CA THR A 269 5.98 -8.17 -27.14
C THR A 269 5.53 -7.63 -25.78
N VAL A 270 5.05 -6.38 -25.70
CA VAL A 270 4.63 -5.79 -24.42
C VAL A 270 3.40 -6.48 -23.82
N VAL A 271 2.50 -7.03 -24.66
CA VAL A 271 1.37 -7.86 -24.19
C VAL A 271 1.87 -9.17 -23.59
N LYS A 272 2.81 -9.87 -24.27
CA LYS A 272 3.44 -11.08 -23.71
C LYS A 272 4.18 -10.80 -22.41
N MET A 273 4.96 -9.71 -22.36
CA MET A 273 5.65 -9.27 -21.14
C MET A 273 4.68 -9.09 -19.98
N THR A 274 3.54 -8.43 -20.21
CA THR A 274 2.50 -8.23 -19.18
C THR A 274 2.02 -9.57 -18.60
N MET A 275 1.72 -10.54 -19.46
CA MET A 275 1.29 -11.88 -19.04
C MET A 275 2.41 -12.63 -18.29
N ILE A 276 3.64 -12.60 -18.82
CA ILE A 276 4.80 -13.25 -18.23
C ILE A 276 5.13 -12.67 -16.85
N PHE A 277 5.08 -11.35 -16.69
CA PHE A 277 5.34 -10.68 -15.41
C PHE A 277 4.31 -11.11 -14.37
N ARG A 278 3.03 -11.13 -14.73
CA ARG A 278 1.96 -11.65 -13.86
C ARG A 278 2.19 -13.11 -13.49
N ASP A 279 2.46 -13.96 -14.48
CA ASP A 279 2.63 -15.40 -14.28
C ASP A 279 3.89 -15.70 -13.44
N LEU A 280 4.95 -14.91 -13.56
CA LEU A 280 6.10 -14.98 -12.66
C LEU A 280 5.70 -14.62 -11.22
N MET A 281 4.90 -13.58 -11.01
CA MET A 281 4.48 -13.18 -9.66
C MET A 281 3.62 -14.26 -8.98
N ILE A 282 2.55 -14.70 -9.64
CA ILE A 282 1.48 -15.48 -8.99
C ILE A 282 1.26 -16.88 -9.55
N GLY A 283 2.04 -17.29 -10.55
CA GLY A 283 1.87 -18.56 -11.24
C GLY A 283 0.70 -18.55 -12.21
N ASN A 284 0.57 -19.63 -12.98
CA ASN A 284 -0.52 -19.81 -13.92
C ASN A 284 -0.77 -21.31 -14.16
N PRO A 285 -1.91 -21.87 -13.70
CA PRO A 285 -2.24 -23.28 -13.89
C PRO A 285 -2.23 -23.73 -15.36
N ARG A 286 -2.53 -22.82 -16.31
CA ARG A 286 -2.49 -23.12 -17.74
C ARG A 286 -1.10 -23.50 -18.24
N LEU A 287 -0.04 -22.95 -17.64
CA LEU A 287 1.33 -23.33 -17.98
C LEU A 287 1.60 -24.81 -17.66
N ALA A 288 1.04 -25.35 -16.58
CA ALA A 288 1.19 -26.77 -16.26
C ALA A 288 0.49 -27.66 -17.30
N GLU A 289 -0.69 -27.24 -17.78
CA GLU A 289 -1.43 -27.93 -18.85
C GLU A 289 -0.67 -27.91 -20.19
N LEU A 290 0.17 -26.88 -20.41
CA LEU A 290 1.06 -26.74 -21.57
C LEU A 290 2.41 -27.45 -21.39
N GLY A 291 2.65 -28.13 -20.25
CA GLY A 291 3.88 -28.87 -19.97
C GLY A 291 4.96 -28.12 -19.19
N TYR A 292 4.69 -26.88 -18.78
CA TYR A 292 5.60 -25.99 -18.03
C TYR A 292 5.24 -25.99 -16.54
N GLY A 293 5.36 -27.16 -15.91
CA GLY A 293 4.91 -27.38 -14.53
C GLY A 293 5.68 -26.59 -13.48
N GLU A 294 6.96 -26.30 -13.71
CA GLU A 294 7.77 -25.46 -12.81
C GLU A 294 7.33 -24.00 -12.91
N GLU A 295 7.22 -23.46 -14.13
CA GLU A 295 6.85 -22.08 -14.39
C GLU A 295 5.43 -21.75 -13.93
N ALA A 296 4.54 -22.75 -13.93
CA ALA A 296 3.17 -22.64 -13.46
C ALA A 296 3.05 -22.28 -11.97
N LEU A 297 4.07 -22.55 -11.14
CA LEU A 297 4.03 -22.31 -9.69
C LEU A 297 4.17 -20.82 -9.34
N GLY A 298 4.84 -20.04 -10.19
CA GLY A 298 5.19 -18.65 -9.89
C GLY A 298 6.13 -18.49 -8.69
N ARG A 299 6.21 -17.26 -8.17
CA ARG A 299 7.15 -16.86 -7.11
C ARG A 299 6.47 -16.42 -5.81
N ASN A 300 5.15 -16.61 -5.70
CA ASN A 300 4.31 -16.17 -4.57
C ASN A 300 4.55 -14.69 -4.21
N ALA A 301 4.70 -13.85 -5.24
CA ALA A 301 5.08 -12.46 -5.08
C ALA A 301 3.86 -11.57 -4.86
N ILE A 302 3.87 -10.83 -3.75
CA ILE A 302 2.85 -9.80 -3.46
C ILE A 302 3.22 -8.44 -4.05
N SER A 303 4.52 -8.24 -4.28
CA SER A 303 5.07 -7.10 -4.99
C SER A 303 6.24 -7.58 -5.86
N GLY A 304 6.55 -6.84 -6.92
CA GLY A 304 7.76 -7.07 -7.69
C GLY A 304 8.27 -5.78 -8.30
N GLY A 305 9.28 -5.89 -9.14
CA GLY A 305 9.79 -4.79 -9.95
C GLY A 305 10.56 -5.28 -11.15
N PHE A 306 10.59 -4.46 -12.19
CA PHE A 306 11.29 -4.75 -13.44
C PHE A 306 12.40 -3.75 -13.66
N GLN A 307 13.63 -4.25 -13.80
CA GLN A 307 14.80 -3.40 -13.95
C GLN A 307 14.69 -2.55 -15.21
N GLY A 308 14.38 -3.18 -16.35
CA GLY A 308 14.26 -2.53 -17.65
C GLY A 308 15.56 -1.84 -18.08
N GLN A 309 15.71 -0.60 -17.66
CA GLN A 309 16.87 0.19 -17.97
C GLN A 309 18.16 -0.36 -17.30
N ARG A 310 19.30 -0.44 -17.99
CA ARG A 310 19.51 -0.14 -19.42
C ARG A 310 19.51 -1.38 -20.30
N ALA A 311 19.92 -2.53 -19.75
CA ALA A 311 20.25 -3.71 -20.55
C ALA A 311 19.07 -4.26 -21.37
N TRP A 312 17.86 -4.25 -20.82
CA TRP A 312 16.68 -4.68 -21.55
C TRP A 312 16.25 -3.63 -22.56
N THR A 313 16.03 -2.39 -22.11
CA THR A 313 15.43 -1.34 -22.94
C THR A 313 16.33 -0.82 -24.07
N ASP A 314 17.65 -1.07 -23.98
CA ASP A 314 18.58 -0.80 -25.07
C ASP A 314 18.39 -1.76 -26.26
N HIS A 315 17.63 -2.85 -26.10
CA HIS A 315 17.40 -3.87 -27.13
C HIS A 315 15.91 -4.19 -27.35
N SER A 316 15.15 -4.43 -26.29
CA SER A 316 13.77 -4.90 -26.30
C SER A 316 12.77 -3.79 -25.89
N PRO A 317 11.48 -3.89 -26.29
CA PRO A 317 10.44 -2.96 -25.87
C PRO A 317 10.40 -2.77 -24.35
N ASN A 318 10.20 -1.54 -23.89
CA ASN A 318 10.26 -1.21 -22.47
C ASN A 318 9.10 -1.81 -21.63
N GLY A 319 9.20 -1.63 -20.31
CA GLY A 319 8.24 -2.14 -19.34
C GLY A 319 6.98 -1.29 -19.16
N ASP A 320 6.83 -0.18 -19.90
CA ASP A 320 5.82 0.83 -19.59
C ASP A 320 4.39 0.29 -19.59
N PHE A 321 4.03 -0.42 -20.67
CA PHE A 321 2.72 -1.03 -20.82
C PHE A 321 2.47 -2.14 -19.78
N PRO A 322 3.37 -3.13 -19.59
CA PRO A 322 3.26 -4.11 -18.50
C PRO A 322 3.07 -3.48 -17.13
N GLU A 323 3.90 -2.51 -16.76
CA GLU A 323 3.87 -1.85 -15.45
C GLU A 323 2.55 -1.12 -15.23
N ALA A 324 2.09 -0.35 -16.23
CA ALA A 324 0.82 0.37 -16.19
C ALA A 324 -0.38 -0.58 -16.07
N VAL A 325 -0.43 -1.64 -16.88
CA VAL A 325 -1.56 -2.59 -16.89
C VAL A 325 -1.58 -3.44 -15.62
N LEU A 326 -0.43 -3.92 -15.14
CA LEU A 326 -0.36 -4.72 -13.91
C LEU A 326 -0.82 -3.92 -12.69
N THR A 327 -0.35 -2.67 -12.57
CA THR A 327 -0.72 -1.78 -11.46
C THR A 327 -2.12 -1.18 -11.60
N SER A 328 -2.80 -1.38 -12.73
CA SER A 328 -4.22 -1.03 -12.92
C SER A 328 -5.15 -2.08 -12.33
N SER A 329 -6.34 -1.65 -11.91
CA SER A 329 -7.38 -2.51 -11.35
C SER A 329 -8.22 -3.26 -12.40
N PHE A 330 -7.76 -3.30 -13.65
CA PHE A 330 -8.43 -3.99 -14.75
C PHE A 330 -7.47 -4.26 -15.92
N ASP A 331 -7.78 -5.30 -16.69
CA ASP A 331 -7.17 -5.59 -17.99
C ASP A 331 -8.16 -6.33 -18.91
N TRP A 332 -7.66 -7.06 -19.91
CA TRP A 332 -8.47 -7.86 -20.83
C TRP A 332 -9.27 -8.99 -20.16
N ASN A 333 -8.93 -9.41 -18.95
CA ASN A 333 -9.69 -10.38 -18.16
C ASN A 333 -10.76 -9.72 -17.26
N GLY A 334 -10.90 -8.39 -17.32
CA GLY A 334 -11.87 -7.62 -16.55
C GLY A 334 -11.26 -6.94 -15.32
N VAL A 335 -12.14 -6.51 -14.42
CA VAL A 335 -11.77 -5.82 -13.17
C VAL A 335 -11.17 -6.82 -12.18
N ARG A 336 -10.03 -6.47 -11.58
CA ARG A 336 -9.23 -7.34 -10.71
C ARG A 336 -8.43 -6.54 -9.66
N PRO A 337 -7.89 -7.19 -8.61
CA PRO A 337 -6.88 -6.55 -7.78
C PRO A 337 -5.67 -6.08 -8.63
N PRO A 338 -5.09 -4.90 -8.34
CA PRO A 338 -3.86 -4.45 -8.96
C PRO A 338 -2.65 -5.25 -8.41
N PHE A 339 -1.63 -5.41 -9.24
CA PHE A 339 -0.34 -6.00 -8.84
C PHE A 339 0.65 -4.87 -8.56
N MET A 340 1.23 -4.86 -7.35
CA MET A 340 2.26 -3.87 -7.02
C MET A 340 3.54 -4.22 -7.75
N PHE A 341 3.89 -3.42 -8.75
CA PHE A 341 5.00 -3.70 -9.65
C PHE A 341 5.79 -2.41 -9.91
N ALA A 342 7.03 -2.38 -9.46
CA ALA A 342 7.87 -1.19 -9.44
C ALA A 342 8.67 -1.02 -10.73
N THR A 343 8.51 0.14 -11.36
CA THR A 343 9.40 0.63 -12.43
C THR A 343 10.85 0.65 -11.93
N GLU A 344 11.78 0.33 -12.82
CA GLU A 344 13.24 0.36 -12.58
C GLU A 344 13.70 -0.55 -11.43
N ASN A 345 12.88 -1.54 -11.08
CA ASN A 345 13.07 -2.43 -9.95
C ASN A 345 13.33 -1.68 -8.64
N ASP A 346 12.83 -0.45 -8.49
CA ASP A 346 12.96 0.29 -7.25
C ASP A 346 12.11 -0.36 -6.15
N CYS A 347 12.70 -1.32 -5.46
CA CYS A 347 12.03 -2.14 -4.45
C CYS A 347 11.56 -1.31 -3.26
N LEU A 348 12.21 -0.17 -2.97
CA LEU A 348 11.80 0.72 -1.90
C LEU A 348 10.54 1.52 -2.27
N ASN A 349 10.41 1.92 -3.54
CA ASN A 349 9.14 2.46 -4.03
C ASN A 349 8.06 1.37 -4.09
N GLY A 350 8.43 0.17 -4.53
CA GLY A 350 7.56 -1.01 -4.52
C GLY A 350 6.99 -1.32 -3.14
N VAL A 351 7.82 -1.24 -2.08
CA VAL A 351 7.33 -1.33 -0.69
C VAL A 351 6.40 -0.17 -0.36
N GLY A 352 6.74 1.07 -0.72
CA GLY A 352 5.85 2.22 -0.51
C GLY A 352 4.46 2.06 -1.16
N MET A 353 4.42 1.50 -2.37
CA MET A 353 3.19 1.12 -3.06
C MET A 353 2.48 -0.01 -2.30
N LEU A 354 3.19 -1.08 -1.92
CA LEU A 354 2.62 -2.20 -1.18
C LEU A 354 1.97 -1.76 0.15
N LEU A 355 2.61 -0.88 0.90
CA LEU A 355 2.04 -0.34 2.15
C LEU A 355 0.75 0.44 1.87
N GLY A 356 0.74 1.33 0.87
CA GLY A 356 -0.46 2.06 0.47
C GLY A 356 -1.59 1.15 -0.02
N TYR A 357 -1.26 0.14 -0.83
CA TYR A 357 -2.21 -0.84 -1.34
C TYR A 357 -2.84 -1.66 -0.21
N LEU A 358 -2.04 -2.20 0.72
CA LEU A 358 -2.57 -3.03 1.81
C LEU A 358 -3.43 -2.25 2.81
N LEU A 359 -3.26 -0.92 2.90
CA LEU A 359 -4.10 -0.06 3.74
C LEU A 359 -5.40 0.38 3.06
N THR A 360 -5.44 0.43 1.73
CA THR A 360 -6.56 1.04 0.98
C THR A 360 -7.30 0.08 0.07
N ASN A 361 -6.67 -1.03 -0.31
CA ASN A 361 -7.08 -1.94 -1.38
C ASN A 361 -7.22 -1.26 -2.75
N THR A 362 -6.59 -0.09 -2.97
CA THR A 362 -6.63 0.67 -4.22
C THR A 362 -5.33 0.55 -5.00
N ALA A 363 -5.38 0.73 -6.32
CA ALA A 363 -4.18 0.85 -7.14
C ALA A 363 -3.26 1.99 -6.65
N GLN A 364 -1.96 1.89 -6.94
CA GLN A 364 -0.97 2.85 -6.47
C GLN A 364 -0.23 3.43 -7.67
N ILE A 365 -0.01 4.75 -7.64
CA ILE A 365 0.74 5.44 -8.68
C ILE A 365 2.22 5.42 -8.28
N PHE A 366 3.07 4.92 -9.18
CA PHE A 366 4.51 5.14 -9.14
C PHE A 366 4.80 6.46 -9.85
N ALA A 367 5.66 7.33 -9.32
CA ALA A 367 6.06 8.55 -10.02
C ALA A 367 7.48 9.01 -9.68
N ASP A 368 8.15 9.64 -10.65
CA ASP A 368 9.26 10.54 -10.34
C ASP A 368 8.73 11.82 -9.70
N VAL A 369 9.42 12.29 -8.67
CA VAL A 369 9.32 13.63 -8.08
C VAL A 369 10.16 14.57 -8.95
N ARG A 370 9.63 14.88 -10.14
CA ARG A 370 10.42 15.39 -11.26
C ARG A 370 10.80 16.85 -11.13
N THR A 371 9.86 17.72 -10.74
CA THR A 371 10.09 19.17 -10.77
C THR A 371 9.22 19.90 -9.77
N TYR A 372 9.84 20.81 -9.02
CA TYR A 372 9.13 21.83 -8.26
C TYR A 372 8.89 23.05 -9.16
N TRP A 373 7.63 23.46 -9.28
CA TRP A 373 7.20 24.66 -9.97
C TRP A 373 6.84 25.73 -8.95
N SER A 374 7.76 26.68 -8.72
CA SER A 374 7.47 27.86 -7.90
C SER A 374 6.46 28.79 -8.61
N PRO A 375 5.71 29.60 -7.85
CA PRO A 375 4.79 30.59 -8.44
C PRO A 375 5.49 31.52 -9.46
N GLU A 376 6.72 31.95 -9.16
CA GLU A 376 7.52 32.81 -10.05
C GLU A 376 7.95 32.08 -11.31
N ALA A 377 8.32 30.79 -11.19
CA ALA A 377 8.73 29.98 -12.34
C ALA A 377 7.56 29.73 -13.31
N VAL A 378 6.36 29.49 -12.79
CA VAL A 378 5.14 29.36 -13.60
C VAL A 378 4.83 30.69 -14.28
N ARG A 379 4.82 31.80 -13.54
CA ARG A 379 4.54 33.14 -14.10
C ARG A 379 5.54 33.54 -15.16
N ARG A 380 6.83 33.29 -14.95
CA ARG A 380 7.89 33.57 -15.94
C ARG A 380 7.72 32.74 -17.21
N THR A 381 7.27 31.49 -17.09
CA THR A 381 7.15 30.57 -18.23
C THR A 381 5.87 30.78 -19.02
N THR A 382 4.76 31.06 -18.33
CA THR A 382 3.41 31.02 -18.91
C THR A 382 2.72 32.39 -18.90
N GLY A 383 3.26 33.37 -18.19
CA GLY A 383 2.60 34.65 -17.92
C GLY A 383 1.51 34.59 -16.85
N VAL A 384 1.11 33.40 -16.39
CA VAL A 384 -0.02 33.19 -15.48
C VAL A 384 0.43 33.15 -14.03
N ALA A 385 -0.25 33.90 -13.16
CA ALA A 385 -0.11 33.78 -11.71
C ALA A 385 -1.07 32.68 -11.21
N MET A 386 -0.55 31.72 -10.45
CA MET A 386 -1.36 30.62 -9.92
C MET A 386 -2.19 31.05 -8.71
N GLU A 387 -3.37 30.48 -8.58
CA GLU A 387 -4.32 30.73 -7.48
C GLU A 387 -4.75 29.42 -6.80
N GLY A 388 -5.60 29.53 -5.77
CA GLY A 388 -6.11 28.38 -5.03
C GLY A 388 -4.99 27.54 -4.41
N ARG A 389 -5.10 26.21 -4.49
CA ARG A 389 -4.09 25.29 -3.94
C ARG A 389 -2.72 25.45 -4.61
N ALA A 390 -2.67 25.89 -5.86
CA ALA A 390 -1.43 26.06 -6.61
C ALA A 390 -0.68 27.36 -6.29
N ALA A 391 -1.26 28.26 -5.49
CA ALA A 391 -0.70 29.59 -5.22
C ALA A 391 0.69 29.56 -4.56
N GLY A 392 0.99 28.53 -3.76
CA GLY A 392 2.29 28.31 -3.12
C GLY A 392 3.28 27.48 -3.96
N GLY A 393 2.96 27.20 -5.22
CA GLY A 393 3.69 26.27 -6.08
C GLY A 393 3.15 24.85 -6.01
N PHE A 394 3.71 23.97 -6.83
CA PHE A 394 3.31 22.57 -6.93
C PHE A 394 4.47 21.68 -7.41
N ILE A 395 4.31 20.38 -7.27
CA ILE A 395 5.28 19.36 -7.69
C ILE A 395 4.70 18.62 -8.90
N HIS A 396 5.53 18.47 -9.93
CA HIS A 396 5.26 17.59 -11.08
C HIS A 396 5.63 16.16 -10.71
N LEU A 397 4.63 15.30 -10.57
CA LEU A 397 4.81 13.87 -10.41
C LEU A 397 4.56 13.18 -11.76
N ILE A 398 5.58 12.54 -12.32
CA ILE A 398 5.54 11.98 -13.68
C ILE A 398 6.52 10.82 -13.80
N ASN A 399 6.03 9.58 -13.78
CA ASN A 399 6.91 8.43 -14.00
C ASN A 399 7.53 8.44 -15.40
N SER A 400 8.62 7.69 -15.57
CA SER A 400 9.36 7.53 -16.83
C SER A 400 8.64 6.69 -17.91
N GLY A 401 7.31 6.62 -17.88
CA GLY A 401 6.48 5.99 -18.90
C GLY A 401 5.23 5.28 -18.39
N ALA A 402 5.32 4.63 -17.22
CA ALA A 402 4.25 3.79 -16.68
C ALA A 402 3.48 4.45 -15.53
N ALA A 403 2.16 4.36 -15.51
CA ALA A 403 1.38 4.54 -14.30
C ALA A 403 0.05 3.80 -14.39
N THR A 404 -0.47 3.39 -13.23
CA THR A 404 -1.81 2.79 -13.14
C THR A 404 -2.87 3.68 -13.80
N LEU A 405 -3.74 3.09 -14.62
CA LEU A 405 -4.81 3.81 -15.32
C LEU A 405 -5.88 4.31 -14.34
N ASP A 406 -5.99 3.72 -13.16
CA ASP A 406 -6.78 4.24 -12.04
C ASP A 406 -6.35 5.68 -11.69
N GLY A 407 -5.05 5.98 -11.84
CA GLY A 407 -4.45 7.28 -11.56
C GLY A 407 -4.96 8.42 -12.44
N THR A 408 -5.67 8.12 -13.53
CA THR A 408 -6.40 9.14 -14.32
C THR A 408 -7.41 9.93 -13.48
N GLY A 409 -7.88 9.38 -12.35
CA GLY A 409 -8.91 10.00 -11.50
C GLY A 409 -10.30 10.00 -12.15
N ARG A 410 -10.54 9.10 -13.11
CA ARG A 410 -11.83 8.97 -13.83
C ARG A 410 -12.87 8.14 -13.10
N GLN A 411 -12.45 7.36 -12.10
CA GLN A 411 -13.38 6.78 -11.13
C GLN A 411 -13.92 7.88 -10.22
N SER A 412 -15.09 7.67 -9.62
CA SER A 412 -15.71 8.69 -8.77
C SER A 412 -16.32 8.16 -7.48
N ARG A 413 -16.26 9.00 -6.44
CA ARG A 413 -17.00 8.82 -5.17
C ARG A 413 -17.68 10.14 -4.84
N GLY A 414 -19.01 10.13 -4.76
CA GLY A 414 -19.79 11.34 -4.48
C GLY A 414 -19.66 12.45 -5.55
N GLY A 415 -19.35 12.09 -6.80
CA GLY A 415 -19.11 13.05 -7.90
C GLY A 415 -17.67 13.55 -8.00
N GLU A 416 -16.84 13.32 -6.98
CA GLU A 416 -15.43 13.72 -6.94
C GLU A 416 -14.52 12.63 -7.53
N PRO A 417 -13.36 13.00 -8.12
CA PRO A 417 -12.39 12.03 -8.64
C PRO A 417 -11.81 11.16 -7.54
N ALA A 418 -11.65 9.87 -7.83
CA ALA A 418 -11.17 8.88 -6.88
C ALA A 418 -10.33 7.79 -7.54
N MET A 419 -9.68 6.96 -6.71
CA MET A 419 -9.24 5.61 -7.04
C MET A 419 -9.90 4.67 -6.04
N LYS A 420 -10.53 3.59 -6.50
CA LYS A 420 -11.39 2.74 -5.68
C LYS A 420 -10.83 1.31 -5.59
N PRO A 421 -11.20 0.56 -4.55
CA PRO A 421 -10.98 -0.87 -4.55
C PRO A 421 -11.69 -1.52 -5.73
N PHE A 422 -11.05 -2.53 -6.33
CA PHE A 422 -11.50 -3.09 -7.62
C PHE A 422 -12.96 -3.57 -7.59
N TRP A 423 -13.44 -4.11 -6.46
CA TRP A 423 -14.83 -4.58 -6.33
C TRP A 423 -15.88 -3.46 -6.37
N GLU A 424 -15.48 -2.19 -6.33
CA GLU A 424 -16.38 -1.04 -6.45
C GLU A 424 -16.28 -0.36 -7.82
N ILE A 425 -15.36 -0.79 -8.69
CA ILE A 425 -15.13 -0.18 -10.00
C ILE A 425 -16.19 -0.68 -10.98
N THR A 426 -16.87 0.26 -11.63
CA THR A 426 -17.89 -0.04 -12.64
C THR A 426 -17.28 -0.14 -14.04
N PRO A 427 -17.92 -0.85 -15.00
CA PRO A 427 -17.48 -0.88 -16.39
C PRO A 427 -17.37 0.51 -17.04
N ASP A 428 -18.23 1.45 -16.66
CA ASP A 428 -18.19 2.82 -17.19
C ASP A 428 -16.95 3.58 -16.72
N GLU A 429 -16.53 3.37 -15.48
CA GLU A 429 -15.30 3.95 -14.96
C GLU A 429 -14.06 3.32 -15.59
N VAL A 430 -14.05 2.01 -15.83
CA VAL A 430 -13.00 1.34 -16.61
C VAL A 430 -12.88 2.00 -17.99
N ASN A 431 -14.00 2.15 -18.70
CA ASN A 431 -14.03 2.79 -20.01
C ASN A 431 -13.58 4.26 -19.96
N ALA A 432 -13.91 4.98 -18.89
CA ALA A 432 -13.49 6.36 -18.72
C ALA A 432 -11.98 6.49 -18.46
N CYS A 433 -11.39 5.60 -17.66
CA CYS A 433 -9.94 5.50 -17.48
C CYS A 433 -9.24 5.20 -18.82
N LEU A 434 -9.71 4.20 -19.57
CA LEU A 434 -9.15 3.84 -20.88
C LEU A 434 -9.20 4.99 -21.89
N LYS A 435 -10.34 5.69 -21.98
CA LYS A 435 -10.50 6.85 -22.88
C LYS A 435 -9.63 8.05 -22.50
N ALA A 436 -9.24 8.16 -21.23
CA ALA A 436 -8.38 9.24 -20.75
C ALA A 436 -6.89 8.96 -20.97
N THR A 437 -6.55 7.77 -21.43
CA THR A 437 -5.16 7.33 -21.65
C THR A 437 -4.89 7.12 -23.12
N THR A 438 -3.74 7.60 -23.58
CA THR A 438 -3.18 7.27 -24.90
C THR A 438 -1.84 6.58 -24.71
N TRP A 439 -1.38 5.87 -25.75
CA TRP A 439 -0.17 5.06 -25.70
C TRP A 439 0.85 5.54 -26.73
N PRO A 440 1.52 6.69 -26.51
CA PRO A 440 2.55 7.18 -27.42
C PRO A 440 3.73 6.19 -27.49
N PRO A 441 4.33 6.00 -28.67
CA PRO A 441 5.58 5.26 -28.80
C PRO A 441 6.68 5.85 -27.90
N ALA A 442 7.42 4.99 -27.21
CA ALA A 442 8.51 5.39 -26.35
C ALA A 442 9.58 6.19 -27.12
N ILE A 443 10.22 7.15 -26.45
CA ILE A 443 11.28 7.97 -27.05
C ILE A 443 12.53 7.11 -27.29
N SER A 444 12.89 6.89 -28.55
CA SER A 444 13.91 5.93 -29.00
C SER A 444 15.32 6.27 -28.52
N GLU A 445 15.59 7.53 -28.19
CA GLU A 445 16.87 7.96 -27.62
C GLU A 445 17.12 7.35 -26.23
N TYR A 446 16.05 7.15 -25.45
CA TYR A 446 16.09 6.51 -24.13
C TYR A 446 15.79 5.01 -24.23
N PHE A 447 14.74 4.64 -24.96
CA PHE A 447 14.24 3.27 -25.09
C PHE A 447 14.44 2.77 -26.51
N ARG A 448 15.68 2.37 -26.84
CA ARG A 448 16.06 1.95 -28.20
C ARG A 448 15.25 0.76 -28.71
N GLY A 449 14.84 -0.12 -27.79
CA GLY A 449 13.97 -1.25 -28.09
C GLY A 449 12.51 -0.88 -28.33
N GLY A 450 12.09 0.38 -28.14
CA GLY A 450 10.70 0.84 -28.30
C GLY A 450 9.84 0.57 -27.07
N GLY A 451 8.54 0.41 -27.28
CA GLY A 451 7.53 0.30 -26.22
C GLY A 451 6.51 1.45 -26.25
N TYR A 452 5.63 1.47 -25.25
CA TYR A 452 4.44 2.34 -25.23
C TYR A 452 4.15 2.87 -23.84
N SER A 453 4.32 4.18 -23.65
CA SER A 453 4.08 4.85 -22.37
C SER A 453 2.58 5.06 -22.13
N SER A 454 2.10 4.98 -20.88
CA SER A 454 0.72 5.25 -20.50
C SER A 454 0.52 6.75 -20.27
N CYS A 455 0.15 7.51 -21.31
CA CYS A 455 0.04 8.96 -21.25
C CYS A 455 -1.37 9.42 -20.86
N TYR A 456 -1.49 10.07 -19.70
CA TYR A 456 -2.71 10.73 -19.23
C TYR A 456 -2.40 11.93 -18.32
N LEU A 457 -3.42 12.73 -18.02
CA LEU A 457 -3.38 13.77 -16.97
C LEU A 457 -4.35 13.40 -15.85
N SER A 458 -3.84 13.24 -14.63
CA SER A 458 -4.66 13.00 -13.44
C SER A 458 -5.60 14.18 -13.19
N ARG A 459 -6.89 13.91 -12.94
CA ARG A 459 -7.85 14.96 -12.56
C ARG A 459 -7.45 15.63 -11.25
N GLY A 460 -7.60 16.95 -11.19
CA GLY A 460 -7.48 17.75 -9.97
C GLY A 460 -8.59 17.48 -8.96
N GLY A 461 -8.33 17.81 -7.70
CA GLY A 461 -9.31 17.69 -6.61
C GLY A 461 -9.26 16.36 -5.85
N MET A 462 -8.38 15.43 -6.24
CA MET A 462 -8.25 14.14 -5.56
C MET A 462 -7.35 14.28 -4.31
N PRO A 463 -7.80 13.89 -3.10
CA PRO A 463 -6.91 13.80 -1.95
C PRO A 463 -5.89 12.69 -2.21
N MET A 464 -4.64 12.96 -1.87
CA MET A 464 -3.53 12.05 -2.15
C MET A 464 -2.55 12.00 -0.98
N THR A 465 -1.89 10.85 -0.82
CA THR A 465 -0.75 10.70 0.07
C THR A 465 0.44 10.18 -0.72
N MET A 466 1.48 10.99 -0.84
CA MET A 466 2.77 10.56 -1.36
C MET A 466 3.60 9.95 -0.22
N ASN A 467 4.19 8.79 -0.42
CA ASN A 467 5.07 8.15 0.55
C ASN A 467 6.35 7.61 -0.10
N ARG A 468 7.43 7.53 0.69
CA ARG A 468 8.70 6.95 0.27
C ARG A 468 9.37 6.24 1.42
N LEU A 469 9.75 4.98 1.20
CA LEU A 469 10.68 4.26 2.05
C LEU A 469 12.12 4.51 1.54
N SER A 470 13.05 4.75 2.45
CA SER A 470 14.47 4.89 2.15
C SER A 470 15.30 4.07 3.13
N LEU A 471 16.47 3.60 2.70
CA LEU A 471 17.44 2.90 3.55
C LEU A 471 18.62 3.81 3.86
N VAL A 472 18.86 4.07 5.14
CA VAL A 472 19.97 4.91 5.61
C VAL A 472 20.97 4.04 6.35
N LYS A 473 22.23 4.04 5.90
CA LYS A 473 23.28 3.24 6.55
C LYS A 473 23.46 3.65 8.01
N GLY A 474 23.42 2.67 8.92
CA GLY A 474 23.52 2.88 10.36
C GLY A 474 22.20 3.21 11.07
N LEU A 475 21.13 3.45 10.31
CA LEU A 475 19.79 3.71 10.85
C LEU A 475 18.78 2.64 10.41
N GLY A 476 18.87 2.15 9.17
CA GLY A 476 17.92 1.21 8.58
C GLY A 476 16.83 1.91 7.76
N PRO A 477 15.64 1.29 7.63
CA PRO A 477 14.54 1.88 6.88
C PRO A 477 13.96 3.12 7.56
N VAL A 478 13.60 4.13 6.78
CA VAL A 478 12.89 5.33 7.21
C VAL A 478 11.76 5.64 6.25
N LEU A 479 10.61 6.10 6.77
CA LEU A 479 9.45 6.47 5.96
C LEU A 479 9.27 7.99 5.89
N GLN A 480 8.95 8.51 4.71
CA GLN A 480 8.48 9.88 4.49
C GLN A 480 7.05 9.88 3.95
N ILE A 481 6.24 10.83 4.39
CA ILE A 481 4.81 10.92 4.07
C ILE A 481 4.47 12.38 3.78
N ALA A 482 3.78 12.66 2.68
CA ALA A 482 3.23 13.98 2.37
C ALA A 482 1.78 13.83 1.89
N GLU A 483 0.82 14.18 2.75
CA GLU A 483 -0.58 14.33 2.36
C GLU A 483 -0.76 15.62 1.55
N GLY A 484 -1.65 15.60 0.57
CA GLY A 484 -1.88 16.72 -0.32
C GLY A 484 -3.02 16.43 -1.29
N TRP A 485 -2.98 17.10 -2.44
CA TRP A 485 -4.03 17.03 -3.44
C TRP A 485 -3.47 17.04 -4.86
N SER A 486 -4.15 16.34 -5.77
CA SER A 486 -4.01 16.67 -7.19
C SER A 486 -4.67 18.01 -7.47
N ILE A 487 -4.16 18.73 -8.47
CA ILE A 487 -4.73 19.99 -8.95
C ILE A 487 -4.91 19.97 -10.48
N ASP A 488 -5.91 20.68 -10.96
CA ASP A 488 -6.04 21.02 -12.37
C ASP A 488 -5.33 22.35 -12.61
N LEU A 489 -4.56 22.42 -13.69
CA LEU A 489 -3.98 23.66 -14.19
C LEU A 489 -4.81 24.17 -15.37
N PRO A 490 -4.84 25.49 -15.65
CA PRO A 490 -5.32 25.99 -16.94
C PRO A 490 -4.65 25.23 -18.09
N ALA A 491 -5.42 24.95 -19.16
CA ALA A 491 -4.96 24.06 -20.23
C ALA A 491 -3.65 24.55 -20.87
N GLU A 492 -3.53 25.86 -21.10
CA GLU A 492 -2.35 26.51 -21.66
C GLU A 492 -1.13 26.43 -20.73
N VAL A 493 -1.35 26.44 -19.40
CA VAL A 493 -0.28 26.28 -18.42
C VAL A 493 0.16 24.81 -18.42
N HIS A 494 -0.78 23.87 -18.34
CA HIS A 494 -0.46 22.45 -18.41
C HIS A 494 0.33 22.12 -19.68
N GLU A 495 -0.15 22.54 -20.85
CA GLU A 495 0.50 22.27 -22.14
C GLU A 495 1.93 22.83 -22.17
N ALA A 496 2.13 24.09 -21.78
CA ALA A 496 3.44 24.72 -21.75
C ALA A 496 4.43 24.02 -20.80
N LEU A 497 3.97 23.50 -19.66
CA LEU A 497 4.81 22.79 -18.69
C LEU A 497 5.03 21.31 -19.07
N ASN A 498 4.04 20.68 -19.70
CA ASN A 498 4.08 19.27 -20.09
C ASN A 498 5.00 19.06 -21.31
N GLU A 499 4.82 19.85 -22.38
CA GLU A 499 5.60 19.75 -23.62
C GLU A 499 7.11 19.96 -23.41
N ARG A 500 7.48 20.81 -22.45
CA ARG A 500 8.90 21.06 -22.12
C ARG A 500 9.53 20.00 -21.20
N THR A 501 8.73 19.08 -20.66
CA THR A 501 9.18 18.11 -19.64
C THR A 501 9.25 16.71 -20.22
N ASN A 502 8.10 16.10 -20.47
CA ASN A 502 7.94 14.91 -21.28
C ASN A 502 6.44 14.69 -21.58
N PRO A 503 5.95 15.02 -22.78
CA PRO A 503 4.52 14.95 -23.10
C PRO A 503 4.02 13.52 -23.39
N THR A 504 4.90 12.50 -23.41
CA THR A 504 4.49 11.11 -23.63
C THR A 504 4.22 10.34 -22.33
N TRP A 505 4.41 10.97 -21.16
CA TRP A 505 4.38 10.31 -19.86
C TRP A 505 3.19 10.76 -18.99
N PRO A 506 2.73 9.94 -18.02
CA PRO A 506 1.57 10.25 -17.19
C PRO A 506 1.86 11.38 -16.20
N THR A 507 1.09 12.47 -16.24
CA THR A 507 1.28 13.63 -15.37
C THR A 507 0.28 13.67 -14.22
N THR A 508 0.79 13.90 -13.02
CA THR A 508 0.01 14.35 -11.85
C THR A 508 0.62 15.64 -11.31
N TRP A 509 -0.18 16.70 -11.23
CA TRP A 509 0.21 17.93 -10.53
C TRP A 509 -0.20 17.83 -9.06
N PHE A 510 0.79 17.83 -8.16
CA PHE A 510 0.58 17.58 -6.74
C PHE A 510 0.92 18.81 -5.90
N VAL A 511 0.03 19.14 -4.95
CA VAL A 511 0.28 20.15 -3.92
C VAL A 511 0.26 19.48 -2.55
N PRO A 512 1.38 19.43 -1.82
CA PRO A 512 1.39 18.95 -0.43
C PRO A 512 0.68 19.94 0.50
N ASN A 513 0.06 19.44 1.55
CA ASN A 513 -0.39 20.29 2.66
C ASN A 513 0.86 20.85 3.37
N THR A 514 0.99 22.18 3.40
CA THR A 514 2.07 22.90 4.09
C THR A 514 1.63 23.32 5.48
N THR A 515 2.56 23.36 6.43
CA THR A 515 2.32 23.74 7.84
C THR A 515 2.97 25.07 8.21
N GLY A 516 3.86 25.61 7.36
CA GLY A 516 4.66 26.80 7.67
C GLY A 516 5.91 26.51 8.51
N GLU A 517 6.16 25.23 8.85
CA GLU A 517 7.30 24.82 9.67
C GLU A 517 8.00 23.57 9.13
N GLY A 518 9.30 23.46 9.40
CA GLY A 518 10.10 22.27 9.08
C GLY A 518 10.10 21.89 7.59
N PRO A 519 10.10 20.59 7.26
CA PRO A 519 10.04 20.11 5.87
C PRO A 519 8.74 20.47 5.12
N PHE A 520 7.74 21.00 5.82
CA PHE A 520 6.45 21.43 5.25
C PHE A 520 6.26 22.95 5.36
N ALA A 521 7.35 23.72 5.53
CA ALA A 521 7.29 25.18 5.54
C ALA A 521 6.64 25.73 4.27
N ASP A 522 7.04 25.19 3.12
CA ASP A 522 6.49 25.48 1.80
C ASP A 522 6.65 24.26 0.87
N VAL A 523 6.12 24.34 -0.34
CA VAL A 523 6.15 23.25 -1.33
C VAL A 523 7.57 22.92 -1.77
N TYR A 524 8.45 23.93 -1.85
CA TYR A 524 9.87 23.73 -2.13
C TYR A 524 10.51 22.84 -1.07
N SER A 525 10.29 23.17 0.21
CA SER A 525 10.85 22.44 1.36
C SER A 525 10.44 20.98 1.33
N VAL A 526 9.20 20.68 0.90
CA VAL A 526 8.75 19.29 0.75
C VAL A 526 9.59 18.53 -0.28
N MET A 527 9.78 19.10 -1.47
CA MET A 527 10.59 18.44 -2.50
C MET A 527 12.07 18.37 -2.12
N ALA A 528 12.61 19.44 -1.54
CA ALA A 528 14.02 19.51 -1.15
C ALA A 528 14.40 18.50 -0.05
N ASN A 529 13.44 18.12 0.80
CA ASN A 529 13.63 17.11 1.83
C ASN A 529 13.21 15.70 1.40
N TRP A 530 12.66 15.51 0.19
CA TRP A 530 12.31 14.19 -0.31
C TRP A 530 13.57 13.37 -0.58
N SER A 531 13.63 12.15 -0.06
CA SER A 531 14.88 11.37 0.04
C SER A 531 15.28 10.59 -1.20
N ALA A 532 14.45 10.57 -2.24
CA ALA A 532 14.69 9.81 -3.47
C ALA A 532 14.10 10.54 -4.68
N ASN A 533 14.42 10.07 -5.89
CA ASN A 533 13.76 10.57 -7.09
C ASN A 533 12.32 10.04 -7.25
N HIS A 534 11.97 8.91 -6.64
CA HIS A 534 10.63 8.32 -6.74
C HIS A 534 9.74 8.59 -5.51
N GLY A 535 8.44 8.52 -5.73
CA GLY A 535 7.41 8.42 -4.68
C GLY A 535 6.31 7.42 -5.07
N ALA A 536 5.66 6.85 -4.06
CA ALA A 536 4.44 6.04 -4.20
C ALA A 536 3.23 6.88 -3.76
N ILE A 537 2.23 7.02 -4.64
CA ILE A 537 1.10 7.93 -4.43
C ILE A 537 -0.19 7.10 -4.30
N SER A 538 -0.85 7.27 -3.16
CA SER A 538 -2.13 6.65 -2.84
C SER A 538 -3.27 7.66 -2.91
N TYR A 539 -4.48 7.19 -3.27
CA TYR A 539 -5.70 7.97 -3.08
C TYR A 539 -6.06 8.09 -1.59
N GLY A 540 -6.52 9.28 -1.20
CA GLY A 540 -6.91 9.62 0.16
C GLY A 540 -5.77 10.16 1.01
N HIS A 541 -6.14 10.69 2.18
CA HIS A 541 -5.22 11.11 3.24
C HIS A 541 -5.05 9.95 4.23
N ILE A 542 -4.05 9.10 3.96
CA ILE A 542 -3.80 7.84 4.65
C ILE A 542 -2.57 7.90 5.56
N GLY A 543 -2.02 9.09 5.81
CA GLY A 543 -0.78 9.26 6.55
C GLY A 543 -0.86 8.73 7.98
N ALA A 544 -2.00 8.89 8.66
CA ALA A 544 -2.21 8.33 10.00
C ALA A 544 -2.17 6.79 10.01
N ASP A 545 -2.69 6.16 8.96
CA ASP A 545 -2.68 4.70 8.81
C ASP A 545 -1.27 4.20 8.47
N LEU A 546 -0.53 4.92 7.62
CA LEU A 546 0.89 4.65 7.34
C LEU A 546 1.78 4.79 8.59
N ILE A 547 1.57 5.81 9.42
CA ILE A 547 2.31 5.99 10.68
C ILE A 547 2.03 4.85 11.65
N THR A 548 0.77 4.41 11.73
CA THR A 548 0.38 3.25 12.55
C THR A 548 1.10 2.00 12.06
N LEU A 549 1.06 1.72 10.75
CA LEU A 549 1.74 0.60 10.12
C LEU A 549 3.27 0.65 10.32
N ALA A 550 3.88 1.80 10.12
CA ALA A 550 5.32 2.00 10.30
C ALA A 550 5.76 1.68 11.75
N SER A 551 4.98 2.09 12.75
CA SER A 551 5.25 1.75 14.15
C SER A 551 5.14 0.24 14.44
N MET A 552 4.25 -0.48 13.74
CA MET A 552 4.17 -1.94 13.81
C MET A 552 5.34 -2.62 13.10
N LEU A 553 5.96 -2.00 12.12
CA LEU A 553 7.15 -2.52 11.43
C LEU A 553 8.46 -2.02 12.05
N ARG A 554 8.37 -1.13 13.04
CA ARG A 554 9.48 -0.43 13.70
C ARG A 554 10.33 0.33 12.67
N ILE A 555 9.64 1.02 11.78
CA ILE A 555 10.21 1.92 10.78
C ILE A 555 9.93 3.34 11.26
N PRO A 556 10.95 4.14 11.62
CA PRO A 556 10.74 5.52 12.04
C PRO A 556 10.25 6.40 10.88
N VAL A 557 9.41 7.38 11.20
CA VAL A 557 8.86 8.35 10.24
C VAL A 557 9.68 9.64 10.29
N ALA A 558 10.51 9.84 9.27
CA ALA A 558 11.46 10.95 9.19
C ALA A 558 10.78 12.28 8.81
N MET A 559 9.65 12.23 8.12
CA MET A 559 8.95 13.42 7.61
C MET A 559 7.45 13.11 7.44
N HIS A 560 6.57 13.89 8.06
CA HIS A 560 5.12 13.84 7.82
C HIS A 560 4.42 15.18 8.09
N ASN A 561 3.30 15.43 7.42
CA ASN A 561 2.39 16.56 7.68
C ASN A 561 1.04 16.13 8.30
N VAL A 562 0.97 14.90 8.81
CA VAL A 562 -0.19 14.38 9.53
C VAL A 562 -0.38 15.13 10.86
N PRO A 563 -1.60 15.62 11.17
CA PRO A 563 -1.89 16.27 12.45
C PRO A 563 -1.56 15.40 13.66
N ALA A 564 -1.02 16.02 14.72
CA ALA A 564 -0.51 15.32 15.90
C ALA A 564 -1.57 14.47 16.61
N GLU A 565 -2.82 14.93 16.63
CA GLU A 565 -3.95 14.25 17.24
C GLU A 565 -4.40 12.97 16.51
N LYS A 566 -3.95 12.79 15.26
CA LYS A 566 -4.21 11.56 14.48
C LYS A 566 -3.13 10.50 14.64
N LEU A 567 -1.99 10.83 15.28
CA LEU A 567 -0.90 9.89 15.48
C LEU A 567 -1.36 8.76 16.41
N PHE A 568 -1.23 7.53 15.93
CA PHE A 568 -1.63 6.34 16.69
C PHE A 568 -0.53 5.29 16.62
N ARG A 569 0.12 5.04 17.75
CA ARG A 569 1.27 4.14 17.90
C ARG A 569 1.10 3.28 19.16
N PRO A 570 1.88 2.21 19.36
CA PRO A 570 1.83 1.45 20.60
C PRO A 570 2.10 2.33 21.82
N SER A 571 1.48 2.03 22.96
CA SER A 571 1.57 2.87 24.17
C SER A 571 3.00 3.11 24.64
N ALA A 572 3.90 2.17 24.36
CA ALA A 572 5.32 2.27 24.69
C ALA A 572 5.97 3.53 24.10
N TRP A 573 5.56 3.99 22.91
CA TRP A 573 6.15 5.17 22.26
C TRP A 573 6.05 6.43 23.13
N GLY A 574 4.95 6.61 23.87
CA GLY A 574 4.79 7.74 24.78
C GLY A 574 5.83 7.77 25.90
N LEU A 575 6.33 6.59 26.32
CA LEU A 575 7.37 6.46 27.35
C LEU A 575 8.77 6.80 26.84
N PHE A 576 8.98 6.81 25.52
CA PHE A 576 10.22 7.29 24.90
C PHE A 576 10.24 8.82 24.72
N GLY A 577 9.14 9.53 24.98
CA GLY A 577 9.09 11.00 24.94
C GLY A 577 7.76 11.54 24.41
N ALA A 578 6.79 11.74 25.29
CA ALA A 578 5.45 12.23 24.92
C ALA A 578 5.43 13.65 24.33
N LEU A 579 6.40 14.50 24.69
CA LEU A 579 6.50 15.89 24.21
C LEU A 579 7.35 16.02 22.94
N GLU A 580 7.99 14.93 22.50
CA GLU A 580 8.87 14.89 21.32
C GLU A 580 8.52 13.65 20.46
N PRO A 581 7.30 13.59 19.88
CA PRO A 581 6.76 12.37 19.28
C PRO A 581 7.61 11.82 18.12
N GLN A 582 8.37 12.67 17.44
CA GLN A 582 9.32 12.23 16.41
C GLN A 582 10.57 11.59 17.04
N ALA A 583 11.22 12.24 18.01
CA ALA A 583 12.39 11.68 18.67
C ALA A 583 12.06 10.38 19.44
N ALA A 584 10.87 10.32 20.04
CA ALA A 584 10.33 9.10 20.65
C ALA A 584 10.16 7.96 19.64
N ASP A 585 9.77 8.27 18.39
CA ASP A 585 9.63 7.28 17.32
C ASP A 585 10.96 6.62 16.98
N TYR A 586 12.01 7.41 16.81
CA TYR A 586 13.36 6.92 16.56
C TYR A 586 13.87 6.04 17.71
N ARG A 587 13.76 6.53 18.96
CA ARG A 587 14.20 5.77 20.14
C ARG A 587 13.44 4.45 20.31
N ALA A 588 12.13 4.46 20.08
CA ALA A 588 11.31 3.24 20.17
C ALA A 588 11.66 2.25 19.05
N CYS A 589 11.80 2.70 17.79
CA CYS A 589 12.18 1.85 16.68
C CYS A 589 13.57 1.23 16.88
N GLU A 590 14.54 2.02 17.36
CA GLU A 590 15.87 1.53 17.71
C GLU A 590 15.82 0.49 18.84
N THR A 591 15.04 0.76 19.90
CA THR A 591 14.96 -0.12 21.07
C THR A 591 14.29 -1.45 20.75
N PHE A 592 13.20 -1.44 19.98
CA PHE A 592 12.45 -2.66 19.65
C PHE A 592 13.01 -3.41 18.44
N GLY A 593 13.74 -2.73 17.55
CA GLY A 593 14.33 -3.31 16.36
C GLY A 593 13.31 -3.82 15.33
N PRO A 594 13.79 -4.43 14.23
CA PRO A 594 12.94 -5.04 13.21
C PRO A 594 12.02 -6.13 13.80
N LEU A 595 10.78 -6.21 13.32
CA LEU A 595 9.77 -7.11 13.88
C LEU A 595 10.17 -8.60 13.87
N TYR A 596 10.94 -9.04 12.86
CA TYR A 596 11.28 -10.44 12.65
C TYR A 596 12.75 -10.79 12.98
N GLY A 597 13.44 -9.90 13.69
CA GLY A 597 14.81 -10.11 14.18
C GLY A 597 15.87 -9.42 13.36
#